data_AF-A0A7J8EQB4-F1
#
_entry.id   AF-A0A7J8EQB4-F1
#
_cell.length_a   1.000
_cell.length_b   1.000
_cell.length_c   1.000
_cell.angle_alpha   90.00
_cell.angle_beta   90.00
_cell.angle_gamma   90.00
#
_symmetry.space_group_name_H-M   'P 1'
#
loop_
_entity.id
_entity.type
_entity.pdbx_description
1 polymer ?
#
loop_
_entity_poly.entity_id
_entity_poly.type
_entity_poly.pdbx_seq_one_letter_code
_entity_poly.pdbx_strand_id
1 'polypeptide(L)'
;MLVVSEPQLTLQWPTGWGWISEGGAAASPQSPGKEQCGYRPEWLHSAKALSALQTPSVPTQFQSSVPSLRRSPRNMGGTAAPDSSWKGNLNVPYNVGPGFTGNFSTQKVRMHIHSNNKVTRICNVIGTLRGAVEPDRYVILGGHRDSWVFGGIDPQSGAAVVHEIVRSFGILKKEGWRPRRTILFASWDAEEFGLLGSTEWAEENSRLLQERGVAYINADSSIEGECHWSHRKRRDHGSRSSLVNKLCTNKEGKLIGM
;
A
#
# COMPACT_ATOMS: atom_id res chain seq x y z
N MET A 1 -22.62 -10.84 -38.01
CA MET A 1 -21.14 -10.77 -38.07
C MET A 1 -20.64 -10.75 -36.63
N LEU A 2 -20.30 -11.93 -36.11
CA LEU A 2 -19.79 -12.10 -34.76
C LEU A 2 -18.35 -11.58 -34.73
N VAL A 3 -18.13 -10.46 -34.06
CA VAL A 3 -16.78 -10.05 -33.66
C VAL A 3 -16.42 -10.92 -32.46
N VAL A 4 -15.74 -12.03 -32.74
CA VAL A 4 -15.02 -12.79 -31.72
C VAL A 4 -13.85 -11.92 -31.31
N SER A 5 -13.94 -11.27 -30.14
CA SER A 5 -12.78 -10.62 -29.53
C SER A 5 -11.81 -11.71 -29.10
N GLU A 6 -10.67 -11.81 -29.79
CA GLU A 6 -9.52 -12.57 -29.32
C GLU A 6 -9.14 -12.13 -27.89
N PRO A 7 -8.68 -13.06 -27.02
CA PRO A 7 -8.24 -12.68 -25.69
C PRO A 7 -7.02 -11.78 -25.85
N GLN A 8 -7.16 -10.51 -25.48
CA GLN A 8 -6.05 -9.58 -25.39
C GLN A 8 -4.98 -10.21 -24.50
N LEU A 9 -3.88 -10.65 -25.12
CA LEU A 9 -2.60 -10.80 -24.45
C LEU A 9 -2.29 -9.41 -23.87
N THR A 10 -2.54 -9.20 -22.59
CA THR A 10 -2.11 -7.99 -21.90
C THR A 10 -0.60 -7.89 -22.08
N LEU A 11 -0.16 -6.93 -22.89
CA LEU A 11 1.25 -6.66 -23.13
C LEU A 11 1.94 -6.45 -21.78
N GLN A 12 3.00 -7.21 -21.53
CA GLN A 12 3.78 -7.14 -20.29
C GLN A 12 4.76 -5.98 -20.36
N TRP A 13 5.23 -5.50 -19.21
CA TRP A 13 6.30 -4.51 -19.18
C TRP A 13 7.54 -5.01 -19.97
N PRO A 14 8.19 -4.19 -20.82
CA PRO A 14 7.98 -2.76 -21.05
C PRO A 14 7.00 -2.39 -22.18
N THR A 15 6.40 -3.36 -22.87
CA THR A 15 5.52 -3.09 -24.03
C THR A 15 4.06 -2.86 -23.64
N GLY A 16 3.70 -3.06 -22.37
CA GLY A 16 2.42 -2.69 -21.76
C GLY A 16 2.50 -2.73 -20.22
N TRP A 17 1.34 -2.60 -19.56
CA TRP A 17 1.24 -2.52 -18.08
C TRP A 17 0.91 -3.86 -17.41
N GLY A 18 0.92 -4.96 -18.17
CA GLY A 18 0.76 -6.30 -17.61
C GLY A 18 1.94 -6.71 -16.73
N TRP A 19 1.65 -7.44 -15.65
CA TRP A 19 2.68 -8.02 -14.78
C TRP A 19 3.63 -8.91 -15.58
N ILE A 20 4.95 -8.68 -15.40
CA ILE A 20 5.97 -9.60 -15.91
C ILE A 20 5.93 -10.91 -15.12
N SER A 21 6.34 -12.00 -15.76
CA SER A 21 6.41 -13.33 -15.16
C SER A 21 7.31 -13.42 -13.93
N GLU A 22 8.21 -12.45 -13.70
CA GLU A 22 9.30 -12.53 -12.73
C GLU A 22 9.16 -11.68 -11.45
N GLY A 23 7.96 -11.16 -11.13
CA GLY A 23 7.73 -10.38 -9.90
C GLY A 23 7.39 -11.21 -8.65
N GLY A 24 7.86 -10.78 -7.47
CA GLY A 24 7.45 -11.30 -6.16
C GLY A 24 7.07 -10.15 -5.22
N ALA A 25 6.02 -10.32 -4.41
CA ALA A 25 5.54 -9.33 -3.44
C ALA A 25 5.78 -9.84 -2.01
N ALA A 26 6.41 -9.04 -1.15
CA ALA A 26 6.69 -9.44 0.22
C ALA A 26 5.44 -9.29 1.13
N ALA A 27 5.36 -10.12 2.18
CA ALA A 27 4.29 -10.07 3.18
C ALA A 27 4.80 -9.44 4.48
N SER A 28 3.97 -8.63 5.12
CA SER A 28 4.29 -7.84 6.32
C SER A 28 3.75 -8.50 7.61
N PRO A 29 4.50 -8.50 8.73
CA PRO A 29 3.98 -8.85 10.04
C PRO A 29 3.45 -7.60 10.80
N GLN A 30 2.29 -7.72 11.45
CA GLN A 30 1.63 -6.65 12.20
C GLN A 30 2.14 -6.53 13.65
N SER A 31 2.14 -5.30 14.18
CA SER A 31 2.41 -4.97 15.60
C SER A 31 1.20 -4.28 16.23
N PRO A 32 0.82 -4.57 17.49
CA PRO A 32 -0.08 -3.75 18.28
C PRO A 32 0.67 -2.97 19.37
N GLY A 33 0.35 -1.68 19.49
CA GLY A 33 0.24 -0.96 20.76
C GLY A 33 1.46 -0.99 21.67
N LYS A 34 2.37 -0.03 21.50
CA LYS A 34 3.10 0.77 22.52
C LYS A 34 4.46 1.27 21.98
N GLU A 35 4.56 2.60 21.89
CA GLU A 35 5.73 3.49 22.01
C GLU A 35 7.13 2.93 21.69
N GLN A 36 7.76 3.42 20.62
CA GLN A 36 9.20 3.27 20.37
C GLN A 36 9.97 4.61 20.45
N CYS A 37 10.35 5.03 21.66
CA CYS A 37 11.43 6.00 21.87
C CYS A 37 12.36 5.56 23.02
N GLY A 38 13.61 5.20 22.67
CA GLY A 38 14.65 4.77 23.61
C GLY A 38 14.82 3.25 23.69
N TYR A 39 16.07 2.77 23.63
CA TYR A 39 16.40 1.35 23.72
C TYR A 39 15.99 0.82 25.10
N ARG A 40 14.92 0.00 25.19
CA ARG A 40 14.61 -0.78 26.40
C ARG A 40 14.60 -2.29 26.09
N PRO A 41 15.25 -3.14 26.89
CA PRO A 41 15.37 -4.58 26.65
C PRO A 41 14.03 -5.35 26.66
N GLU A 42 13.00 -4.82 27.32
CA GLU A 42 11.68 -5.44 27.51
C GLU A 42 10.86 -5.61 26.22
N TRP A 43 11.19 -4.89 25.14
CA TRP A 43 10.46 -4.91 23.86
C TRP A 43 10.83 -6.05 22.91
N LEU A 44 11.99 -6.68 23.13
CA LEU A 44 12.41 -7.87 22.38
C LEU A 44 11.49 -9.08 22.61
N HIS A 45 10.79 -9.11 23.74
CA HIS A 45 9.85 -10.19 24.08
C HIS A 45 8.49 -10.03 23.39
N SER A 46 7.99 -8.80 23.23
CA SER A 46 6.68 -8.51 22.61
C SER A 46 6.71 -8.69 21.09
N ALA A 47 7.76 -8.24 20.39
CA ALA A 47 7.90 -8.44 18.94
C ALA A 47 8.03 -9.92 18.53
N LYS A 48 8.63 -10.76 19.40
CA LYS A 48 8.67 -12.22 19.23
C LYS A 48 7.30 -12.89 19.42
N ALA A 49 6.44 -12.33 20.27
CA ALA A 49 5.12 -12.90 20.55
C ALA A 49 4.09 -12.65 19.44
N LEU A 50 4.27 -11.59 18.65
CA LEU A 50 3.28 -11.12 17.66
C LEU A 50 3.65 -11.45 16.21
N SER A 51 4.92 -11.72 15.92
CA SER A 51 5.42 -12.00 14.56
C SER A 51 5.17 -13.42 14.05
N ALA A 52 4.50 -14.29 14.82
CA ALA A 52 4.38 -15.68 14.44
C ALA A 52 3.20 -15.92 13.49
N LEU A 53 3.37 -15.60 12.20
CA LEU A 53 2.89 -16.55 11.19
C LEU A 53 3.62 -17.87 11.53
N GLN A 54 2.92 -18.79 12.18
CA GLN A 54 3.49 -20.07 12.62
C GLN A 54 3.94 -20.94 11.43
N THR A 55 3.53 -20.55 10.21
CA THR A 55 3.92 -21.16 8.96
C THR A 55 4.81 -20.20 8.16
N PRO A 56 5.97 -20.67 7.67
CA PRO A 56 6.79 -19.85 6.79
C PRO A 56 6.04 -19.59 5.48
N SER A 57 6.15 -18.37 4.94
CA SER A 57 5.52 -17.99 3.68
C SER A 57 6.57 -17.38 2.75
N VAL A 58 6.46 -17.68 1.46
CA VAL A 58 7.29 -17.08 0.42
C VAL A 58 6.41 -16.75 -0.78
N PRO A 59 6.42 -15.51 -1.28
CA PRO A 59 5.77 -15.19 -2.55
C PRO A 59 6.47 -15.94 -3.68
N THR A 60 5.70 -16.47 -4.61
CA THR A 60 6.24 -17.14 -5.80
C THR A 60 5.68 -16.54 -7.06
N GLN A 61 6.55 -16.44 -8.06
CA GLN A 61 6.20 -16.05 -9.42
C GLN A 61 5.19 -17.03 -10.03
N PHE A 62 4.29 -16.52 -10.87
CA PHE A 62 3.39 -17.39 -11.61
C PHE A 62 4.12 -18.28 -12.63
N GLN A 63 5.15 -17.75 -13.30
CA GLN A 63 6.08 -18.56 -14.08
C GLN A 63 7.42 -18.56 -13.37
N SER A 64 7.62 -19.51 -12.45
CA SER A 64 8.92 -19.63 -11.82
C SER A 64 10.00 -19.91 -12.86
N SER A 65 11.10 -19.17 -12.79
CA SER A 65 12.34 -19.42 -13.54
C SER A 65 12.98 -20.77 -13.19
N VAL A 66 12.54 -21.41 -12.08
CA VAL A 66 12.97 -22.74 -11.68
C VAL A 66 12.17 -23.79 -12.48
N PRO A 67 12.85 -24.63 -13.31
CA PRO A 67 12.16 -25.59 -14.19
C PRO A 67 11.25 -26.59 -13.47
N SER A 68 11.54 -26.92 -12.21
CA SER A 68 10.71 -27.81 -11.37
C SER A 68 9.41 -27.14 -10.93
N LEU A 69 9.43 -25.87 -10.54
CA LEU A 69 8.21 -25.12 -10.21
C LEU A 69 7.36 -24.82 -11.45
N ARG A 70 7.97 -24.59 -12.62
CA ARG A 70 7.24 -24.38 -13.89
C ARG A 70 6.37 -25.57 -14.29
N ARG A 71 6.75 -26.78 -13.86
CA ARG A 71 6.02 -28.04 -14.13
C ARG A 71 5.08 -28.44 -12.98
N SER A 72 5.26 -27.85 -11.80
CA SER A 72 4.53 -28.20 -10.58
C SER A 72 3.00 -28.03 -10.74
N PRO A 73 2.43 -26.87 -11.14
CA PRO A 73 0.98 -26.72 -11.26
C PRO A 73 0.32 -27.63 -12.32
N ARG A 74 1.06 -27.99 -13.37
CA ARG A 74 0.57 -28.90 -14.43
C ARG A 74 0.44 -30.34 -13.94
N ASN A 75 1.29 -30.71 -12.99
CA ASN A 75 1.39 -32.07 -12.47
C ASN A 75 0.80 -32.20 -11.06
N MET A 76 0.16 -31.15 -10.53
CA MET A 76 -0.58 -31.22 -9.27
C MET A 76 -1.61 -32.35 -9.36
N GLY A 77 -1.52 -33.30 -8.44
CA GLY A 77 -2.44 -34.42 -8.34
C GLY A 77 -3.66 -34.06 -7.50
N GLY A 78 -4.37 -35.10 -7.04
CA GLY A 78 -5.55 -34.93 -6.20
C GLY A 78 -6.80 -34.50 -6.96
N THR A 79 -7.75 -33.92 -6.24
CA THR A 79 -9.06 -33.54 -6.80
C THR A 79 -8.96 -32.28 -7.64
N ALA A 80 -9.79 -32.20 -8.69
CA ALA A 80 -9.95 -30.98 -9.47
C ALA A 80 -10.48 -29.83 -8.60
N ALA A 81 -10.29 -28.59 -9.09
CA ALA A 81 -10.92 -27.40 -8.52
C ALA A 81 -12.43 -27.63 -8.28
N PRO A 82 -12.96 -27.30 -7.07
CA PRO A 82 -14.36 -27.55 -6.72
C PRO A 82 -15.35 -26.89 -7.68
N ASP A 83 -15.05 -25.67 -8.13
CA ASP A 83 -15.85 -24.90 -9.06
C ASP A 83 -14.98 -23.89 -9.84
N SER A 84 -15.62 -23.09 -10.69
CA SER A 84 -14.93 -22.11 -11.54
C SER A 84 -14.26 -20.96 -10.79
N SER A 85 -14.66 -20.67 -9.54
CA SER A 85 -14.06 -19.58 -8.74
C SER A 85 -12.62 -19.87 -8.32
N TRP A 86 -12.21 -21.13 -8.32
CA TRP A 86 -10.85 -21.58 -8.00
C TRP A 86 -9.91 -21.57 -9.22
N LYS A 87 -10.46 -21.39 -10.43
CA LYS A 87 -9.69 -21.40 -11.68
C LYS A 87 -9.29 -19.98 -12.04
N GLY A 88 -7.99 -19.72 -12.01
CA GLY A 88 -7.43 -18.50 -12.60
C GLY A 88 -7.24 -18.61 -14.13
N ASN A 89 -6.47 -17.70 -14.70
CA ASN A 89 -6.26 -17.61 -16.16
C ASN A 89 -4.99 -18.34 -16.66
N LEU A 90 -4.58 -19.40 -15.96
CA LEU A 90 -3.33 -20.11 -16.23
C LEU A 90 -3.68 -21.41 -16.94
N ASN A 91 -2.92 -21.77 -17.98
CA ASN A 91 -3.22 -22.97 -18.77
C ASN A 91 -2.75 -24.26 -18.06
N VAL A 92 -3.38 -24.58 -16.92
CA VAL A 92 -3.13 -25.70 -16.02
C VAL A 92 -4.46 -26.20 -15.41
N PRO A 93 -4.56 -27.46 -14.95
CA PRO A 93 -5.84 -28.04 -14.51
C PRO A 93 -6.38 -27.56 -13.14
N TYR A 94 -5.62 -26.76 -12.37
CA TYR A 94 -6.01 -26.26 -11.04
C TYR A 94 -6.46 -27.35 -10.05
N ASN A 95 -5.72 -28.45 -9.97
CA ASN A 95 -5.99 -29.46 -8.95
C ASN A 95 -5.58 -28.96 -7.56
N VAL A 96 -6.33 -29.37 -6.53
CA VAL A 96 -6.16 -28.92 -5.13
C VAL A 96 -5.05 -29.70 -4.42
N GLY A 97 -4.67 -30.88 -4.92
CA GLY A 97 -3.77 -31.80 -4.24
C GLY A 97 -4.52 -32.81 -3.36
N PRO A 98 -3.80 -33.60 -2.53
CA PRO A 98 -2.36 -33.48 -2.25
C PRO A 98 -1.46 -34.12 -3.32
N GLY A 99 -0.20 -33.68 -3.35
CA GLY A 99 0.88 -34.31 -4.10
C GLY A 99 0.84 -34.05 -5.61
N PHE A 100 1.73 -34.73 -6.33
CA PHE A 100 1.82 -34.69 -7.78
C PHE A 100 1.37 -36.01 -8.40
N THR A 101 1.06 -36.00 -9.70
CA THR A 101 0.60 -37.18 -10.45
C THR A 101 1.63 -37.65 -11.50
N GLY A 102 1.44 -38.87 -12.01
CA GLY A 102 2.30 -39.50 -13.02
C GLY A 102 3.75 -39.69 -12.55
N ASN A 103 4.70 -39.35 -13.43
CA ASN A 103 6.15 -39.47 -13.17
C ASN A 103 6.66 -38.56 -12.04
N PHE A 104 5.80 -37.72 -11.48
CA PHE A 104 6.14 -36.74 -10.45
C PHE A 104 5.62 -37.15 -9.06
N SER A 105 4.95 -38.29 -8.91
CA SER A 105 4.26 -38.72 -7.67
C SER A 105 5.14 -38.77 -6.41
N THR A 106 6.45 -38.98 -6.58
CA THR A 106 7.43 -38.99 -5.48
C THR A 106 8.03 -37.62 -5.18
N GLN A 107 7.80 -36.61 -6.03
CA GLN A 107 8.33 -35.28 -5.84
C GLN A 107 7.63 -34.55 -4.68
N LYS A 108 8.39 -33.71 -4.00
CA LYS A 108 7.90 -32.88 -2.90
C LYS A 108 8.42 -31.46 -3.09
N VAL A 109 7.61 -30.49 -2.68
CA VAL A 109 8.06 -29.09 -2.58
C VAL A 109 8.80 -28.93 -1.26
N ARG A 110 10.03 -28.43 -1.32
CA ARG A 110 10.82 -28.05 -0.15
C ARG A 110 11.07 -26.55 -0.20
N MET A 111 10.75 -25.89 0.91
CA MET A 111 10.91 -24.45 1.05
C MET A 111 12.13 -24.15 1.93
N HIS A 112 13.00 -23.27 1.46
CA HIS A 112 14.20 -22.82 2.18
C HIS A 112 14.08 -21.31 2.39
N ILE A 113 13.79 -20.89 3.63
CA ILE A 113 13.64 -19.47 3.98
C ILE A 113 14.72 -19.11 5.00
N HIS A 114 15.49 -18.08 4.69
CA HIS A 114 16.59 -17.57 5.50
C HIS A 114 16.39 -16.07 5.81
N SER A 115 15.16 -15.69 6.16
CA SER A 115 14.83 -14.33 6.58
C SER A 115 15.29 -14.07 8.02
N ASN A 116 15.72 -12.85 8.30
CA ASN A 116 16.19 -12.45 9.63
C ASN A 116 15.52 -11.15 10.08
N ASN A 117 14.82 -11.21 11.21
CA ASN A 117 14.19 -10.04 11.81
C ASN A 117 15.24 -9.22 12.57
N LYS A 118 15.35 -7.93 12.23
CA LYS A 118 16.29 -7.01 12.87
C LYS A 118 15.56 -5.76 13.31
N VAL A 119 15.92 -5.25 14.48
CA VAL A 119 15.52 -3.91 14.92
C VAL A 119 16.30 -2.90 14.10
N THR A 120 15.60 -2.06 13.37
CA THR A 120 16.17 -1.04 12.48
C THR A 120 15.56 0.31 12.83
N ARG A 121 16.38 1.36 12.78
CA ARG A 121 15.90 2.73 12.97
C ARG A 121 15.07 3.14 11.75
N ILE A 122 13.88 3.66 12.01
CA ILE A 122 13.00 4.29 11.01
C ILE A 122 12.91 5.79 11.28
N CYS A 123 12.66 6.59 10.24
CA CYS A 123 12.71 8.05 10.28
C CYS A 123 11.52 8.70 9.58
N ASN A 124 10.57 9.19 10.38
CA ASN A 124 9.49 10.05 9.91
C ASN A 124 9.97 11.49 9.72
N VAL A 125 9.46 12.19 8.70
CA VAL A 125 9.70 13.63 8.50
C VAL A 125 8.38 14.38 8.72
N ILE A 126 8.37 15.30 9.69
CA ILE A 126 7.18 16.08 10.05
C ILE A 126 7.45 17.58 9.80
N GLY A 127 6.77 18.14 8.80
CA GLY A 127 6.74 19.57 8.50
C GLY A 127 5.52 20.25 9.15
N THR A 128 5.69 21.47 9.68
CA THR A 128 4.59 22.20 10.34
C THR A 128 4.38 23.58 9.73
N LEU A 129 3.16 23.85 9.28
CA LEU A 129 2.68 25.19 8.92
C LEU A 129 1.70 25.69 9.99
N ARG A 130 2.20 26.49 10.93
CA ARG A 130 1.45 26.97 12.10
C ARG A 130 0.25 27.84 11.70
N GLY A 131 -0.93 27.50 12.21
CA GLY A 131 -2.16 28.25 12.03
C GLY A 131 -2.11 29.67 12.61
N ALA A 132 -2.92 30.57 12.07
CA ALA A 132 -3.00 31.95 12.52
C ALA A 132 -4.01 32.18 13.66
N VAL A 133 -5.11 31.42 13.71
CA VAL A 133 -6.23 31.64 14.66
C VAL A 133 -6.39 30.47 15.62
N GLU A 134 -6.37 29.24 15.10
CA GLU A 134 -6.50 28.00 15.87
C GLU A 134 -5.21 27.16 15.70
N PRO A 135 -4.05 27.64 16.20
CA PRO A 135 -2.76 26.96 16.01
C PRO A 135 -2.67 25.61 16.70
N ASP A 136 -3.57 25.33 17.64
CA ASP A 136 -3.72 24.09 18.38
C ASP A 136 -4.62 23.08 17.68
N ARG A 137 -5.20 23.38 16.50
CA ARG A 137 -6.02 22.45 15.72
C ARG A 137 -5.25 21.94 14.50
N TYR A 138 -5.21 20.61 14.31
CA TYR A 138 -4.32 19.97 13.34
C TYR A 138 -5.08 19.35 12.16
N VAL A 139 -4.76 19.81 10.96
CA VAL A 139 -5.06 19.08 9.71
C VAL A 139 -3.78 18.41 9.26
N ILE A 140 -3.81 17.09 9.09
CA ILE A 140 -2.62 16.32 8.75
C ILE A 140 -2.75 15.85 7.30
N LEU A 141 -1.74 16.12 6.48
CA LEU A 141 -1.55 15.53 5.16
C LEU A 141 -0.34 14.61 5.24
N GLY A 142 -0.56 13.30 5.11
CA GLY A 142 0.48 12.30 5.31
C GLY A 142 0.49 11.21 4.24
N GLY A 143 1.67 10.72 3.89
CA GLY A 143 1.89 9.60 2.99
C GLY A 143 3.20 8.91 3.34
N HIS A 144 3.35 7.63 2.98
CA HIS A 144 4.60 6.92 3.23
C HIS A 144 5.63 7.18 2.13
N ARG A 145 6.89 6.80 2.41
CA ARG A 145 8.04 7.10 1.55
C ARG A 145 8.90 5.87 1.29
N ASP A 146 8.92 4.91 2.21
CA ASP A 146 9.58 3.64 1.97
C ASP A 146 8.88 2.86 0.87
N SER A 147 9.60 1.98 0.18
CA SER A 147 9.03 1.18 -0.90
C SER A 147 9.75 -0.15 -0.99
N TRP A 148 9.07 -1.20 -1.44
CA TRP A 148 9.71 -2.51 -1.65
C TRP A 148 10.88 -2.49 -2.63
N VAL A 149 10.74 -1.74 -3.73
CA VAL A 149 11.79 -1.59 -4.76
C VAL A 149 11.92 -0.12 -5.13
N PHE A 150 11.49 0.29 -6.33
CA PHE A 150 11.54 1.69 -6.77
C PHE A 150 10.33 2.50 -6.32
N GLY A 151 9.20 1.81 -6.10
CA GLY A 151 7.95 2.43 -5.67
C GLY A 151 7.35 3.44 -6.65
N GLY A 152 7.48 3.23 -7.96
CA GLY A 152 7.06 4.20 -8.98
C GLY A 152 5.60 4.65 -8.86
N ILE A 153 4.71 3.76 -8.41
CA ILE A 153 3.35 4.10 -8.00
C ILE A 153 3.30 4.20 -6.47
N ASP A 154 3.48 3.07 -5.81
CA ASP A 154 3.41 2.92 -4.36
C ASP A 154 4.81 3.06 -3.72
N PRO A 155 5.11 4.15 -2.98
CA PRO A 155 4.28 5.34 -2.73
C PRO A 155 4.69 6.58 -3.54
N GLN A 156 5.71 6.50 -4.41
CA GLN A 156 6.38 7.71 -4.91
C GLN A 156 5.45 8.63 -5.71
N SER A 157 4.39 8.08 -6.33
CA SER A 157 3.34 8.89 -6.97
C SER A 157 2.62 9.80 -5.96
N GLY A 158 2.33 9.29 -4.76
CA GLY A 158 1.78 10.02 -3.62
C GLY A 158 2.75 11.01 -3.01
N ALA A 159 3.97 10.54 -2.75
CA ALA A 159 5.01 11.38 -2.19
C ALA A 159 5.27 12.62 -3.07
N ALA A 160 5.29 12.46 -4.40
CA ALA A 160 5.42 13.58 -5.34
C ALA A 160 4.27 14.61 -5.21
N VAL A 161 3.02 14.13 -5.08
CA VAL A 161 1.85 14.98 -4.86
C VAL A 161 1.96 15.75 -3.54
N VAL A 162 2.37 15.08 -2.44
CA VAL A 162 2.59 15.75 -1.15
C VAL A 162 3.65 16.83 -1.26
N HIS A 163 4.78 16.57 -1.93
CA HIS A 163 5.85 17.54 -2.11
C HIS A 163 5.37 18.78 -2.87
N GLU A 164 4.58 18.59 -3.93
CA GLU A 164 4.02 19.70 -4.71
C GLU A 164 2.99 20.52 -3.90
N ILE A 165 2.16 19.86 -3.10
CA ILE A 165 1.24 20.54 -2.17
C ILE A 165 2.01 21.37 -1.14
N VAL A 166 3.06 20.80 -0.54
CA VAL A 166 3.94 21.50 0.42
C VAL A 166 4.60 22.71 -0.24
N ARG A 167 5.11 22.55 -1.47
CA ARG A 167 5.73 23.64 -2.24
C ARG A 167 4.72 24.78 -2.47
N SER A 168 3.49 24.45 -2.88
CA SER A 168 2.41 25.42 -3.11
C SER A 168 2.05 26.19 -1.82
N PHE A 169 1.83 25.48 -0.71
CA PHE A 169 1.63 26.14 0.59
C PHE A 169 2.82 26.98 1.05
N GLY A 170 4.04 26.55 0.72
CA GLY A 170 5.27 27.30 0.98
C GLY A 170 5.33 28.63 0.24
N ILE A 171 4.83 28.69 -1.00
CA ILE A 171 4.71 29.94 -1.77
C ILE A 171 3.69 30.86 -1.11
N LEU A 172 2.49 30.37 -0.83
CA LEU A 172 1.44 31.15 -0.15
C LEU A 172 1.94 31.72 1.18
N LYS A 173 2.71 30.93 1.94
CA LYS A 173 3.33 31.38 3.19
C LYS A 173 4.30 32.55 2.98
N LYS A 174 5.13 32.50 1.92
CA LYS A 174 6.07 33.58 1.58
C LYS A 174 5.34 34.87 1.18
N GLU A 175 4.15 34.75 0.60
CA GLU A 175 3.25 35.87 0.28
C GLU A 175 2.48 36.41 1.50
N GLY A 176 2.73 35.86 2.70
CA GLY A 176 2.11 36.31 3.95
C GLY A 176 0.80 35.60 4.30
N TRP A 177 0.32 34.68 3.45
CA TRP A 177 -0.85 33.88 3.77
C TRP A 177 -0.53 32.86 4.87
N ARG A 178 -1.49 32.64 5.77
CA ARG A 178 -1.41 31.59 6.79
C ARG A 178 -2.75 30.88 6.90
N PRO A 179 -2.75 29.53 7.08
CA PRO A 179 -3.99 28.81 7.31
C PRO A 179 -4.60 29.21 8.65
N ARG A 180 -5.92 29.10 8.78
CA ARG A 180 -6.62 29.32 10.06
C ARG A 180 -6.12 28.34 11.14
N ARG A 181 -5.97 27.07 10.76
CA ARG A 181 -5.53 25.94 11.59
C ARG A 181 -4.12 25.50 11.22
N THR A 182 -3.43 24.81 12.11
CA THR A 182 -2.10 24.26 11.81
C THR A 182 -2.21 23.09 10.84
N ILE A 183 -1.36 23.10 9.81
CA ILE A 183 -1.21 21.98 8.88
C ILE A 183 0.07 21.23 9.22
N LEU A 184 -0.04 19.93 9.43
CA LEU A 184 1.10 19.02 9.58
C LEU A 184 1.26 18.24 8.29
N PHE A 185 2.48 18.24 7.74
CA PHE A 185 2.86 17.42 6.60
C PHE A 185 3.72 16.28 7.11
N ALA A 186 3.35 15.05 6.82
CA ALA A 186 4.06 13.86 7.30
C ALA A 186 4.54 12.99 6.14
N SER A 187 5.80 12.60 6.19
CA SER A 187 6.38 11.57 5.33
C SER A 187 6.76 10.38 6.23
N TRP A 188 5.92 9.36 6.20
CA TRP A 188 6.04 8.16 7.03
C TRP A 188 7.09 7.20 6.48
N ASP A 189 7.69 6.44 7.38
CA ASP A 189 8.67 5.41 7.07
C ASP A 189 8.18 4.05 7.58
N ALA A 190 8.69 2.96 7.00
CA ALA A 190 8.30 1.59 7.30
C ALA A 190 6.78 1.29 7.26
N GLU A 191 6.06 1.88 6.30
CA GLU A 191 4.66 1.55 6.03
C GLU A 191 4.52 0.14 5.48
N GLU A 192 5.42 -0.23 4.56
CA GLU A 192 5.41 -1.54 3.87
C GLU A 192 5.62 -2.70 4.84
N PHE A 193 6.18 -2.40 6.02
CA PHE A 193 6.42 -3.34 7.11
C PHE A 193 5.28 -3.36 8.15
N GLY A 194 4.12 -2.79 7.83
CA GLY A 194 2.92 -2.83 8.68
C GLY A 194 2.60 -1.50 9.35
N LEU A 195 2.63 -0.39 8.59
CA LEU A 195 2.27 0.95 9.05
C LEU A 195 3.11 1.46 10.22
N LEU A 196 4.37 0.99 10.36
CA LEU A 196 5.13 1.18 11.60
C LEU A 196 5.37 2.65 11.91
N GLY A 197 5.87 3.44 10.96
CA GLY A 197 6.20 4.85 11.22
C GLY A 197 4.99 5.70 11.59
N SER A 198 3.87 5.55 10.89
CA SER A 198 2.66 6.32 11.17
C SER A 198 1.98 5.90 12.48
N THR A 199 1.98 4.59 12.78
CA THR A 199 1.40 4.03 14.00
C THR A 199 2.19 4.48 15.23
N GLU A 200 3.51 4.31 15.23
CA GLU A 200 4.36 4.69 16.36
C GLU A 200 4.26 6.19 16.66
N TRP A 201 4.25 7.04 15.62
CA TRP A 201 4.08 8.47 15.80
C TRP A 201 2.69 8.83 16.35
N ALA A 202 1.64 8.15 15.90
CA ALA A 202 0.29 8.37 16.38
C ALA A 202 0.10 7.90 17.83
N GLU A 203 0.79 6.83 18.23
CA GLU A 203 0.84 6.37 19.62
C GLU A 203 1.52 7.39 20.52
N GLU A 204 2.71 7.86 20.13
CA GLU A 204 3.47 8.90 20.85
C GLU A 204 2.64 10.19 21.03
N ASN A 205 1.88 10.58 19.99
CA ASN A 205 1.11 11.82 19.99
C ASN A 205 -0.38 11.62 20.29
N SER A 206 -0.79 10.45 20.77
CA SER A 206 -2.19 10.02 20.86
C SER A 206 -3.09 11.02 21.59
N ARG A 207 -2.66 11.52 22.75
CA ARG A 207 -3.42 12.53 23.53
C ARG A 207 -3.65 13.81 22.73
N LEU A 208 -2.60 14.33 22.10
CA LEU A 208 -2.69 15.54 21.28
C LEU A 208 -3.59 15.29 20.09
N LEU A 209 -3.44 14.18 19.37
CA LEU A 209 -4.23 13.87 18.19
C LEU A 209 -5.72 13.68 18.52
N GLN A 210 -6.05 13.09 19.66
CA GLN A 210 -7.43 12.93 20.12
C GLN A 210 -8.10 14.27 20.42
N GLU A 211 -7.38 15.20 21.07
CA GLU A 211 -7.94 16.50 21.47
C GLU A 211 -7.92 17.54 20.33
N ARG A 212 -6.87 17.50 19.50
CA ARG A 212 -6.52 18.58 18.56
C ARG A 212 -6.68 18.20 17.10
N GLY A 213 -6.69 16.90 16.80
CA GLY A 213 -6.86 16.37 15.45
C GLY A 213 -8.20 16.80 14.84
N VAL A 214 -8.14 17.38 13.65
CA VAL A 214 -9.32 17.78 12.88
C VAL A 214 -9.60 16.75 11.80
N ALA A 215 -8.58 16.44 11.01
CA ALA A 215 -8.66 15.48 9.90
C ALA A 215 -7.26 14.96 9.56
N TYR A 216 -7.22 13.72 9.07
CA TYR A 216 -6.06 13.11 8.42
C TYR A 216 -6.42 12.84 6.96
N ILE A 217 -5.61 13.35 6.05
CA ILE A 217 -5.72 13.14 4.60
C ILE A 217 -4.53 12.28 4.21
N ASN A 218 -4.81 11.06 3.77
CA ASN A 218 -3.79 10.13 3.30
C ASN A 218 -3.44 10.41 1.84
N ALA A 219 -2.14 10.40 1.52
CA ALA A 219 -1.57 10.60 0.20
C ALA A 219 -0.48 9.56 -0.06
N ASP A 220 -0.93 8.32 -0.15
CA ASP A 220 -0.18 7.18 -0.68
C ASP A 220 -0.27 7.19 -2.22
N SER A 221 -0.31 6.05 -2.88
CA SER A 221 -0.56 5.91 -4.32
C SER A 221 -1.61 6.88 -4.85
N SER A 222 -1.18 7.77 -5.76
CA SER A 222 -2.04 8.77 -6.38
C SER A 222 -2.62 8.32 -7.71
N ILE A 223 -2.17 7.18 -8.23
CA ILE A 223 -2.64 6.59 -9.48
C ILE A 223 -2.53 5.06 -9.45
N GLU A 224 -3.68 4.37 -9.47
CA GLU A 224 -3.75 2.90 -9.59
C GLU A 224 -4.51 2.47 -10.86
N GLY A 225 -5.04 3.45 -11.60
CA GLY A 225 -5.85 3.29 -12.82
C GLY A 225 -6.53 4.61 -13.16
N GLU A 226 -7.24 4.66 -14.28
CA GLU A 226 -7.83 5.91 -14.79
C GLU A 226 -9.10 6.36 -14.04
N CYS A 227 -9.68 5.48 -13.22
CA CYS A 227 -10.89 5.77 -12.46
C CYS A 227 -10.58 6.46 -11.12
N HIS A 228 -11.33 7.51 -10.79
CA HIS A 228 -11.21 8.17 -9.49
C HIS A 228 -11.77 7.31 -8.34
N TRP A 229 -10.92 6.98 -7.38
CA TRP A 229 -11.27 6.29 -6.14
C TRP A 229 -11.08 7.18 -4.91
N SER A 230 -11.94 7.02 -3.90
CA SER A 230 -11.74 7.67 -2.60
C SER A 230 -12.54 7.00 -1.49
N HIS A 231 -11.84 6.67 -0.41
CA HIS A 231 -12.40 6.16 0.85
C HIS A 231 -12.40 7.25 1.93
N ARG A 232 -13.48 7.31 2.74
CA ARG A 232 -13.62 8.32 3.79
C ARG A 232 -14.63 7.93 4.87
N LYS A 233 -14.59 8.62 6.01
CA LYS A 233 -15.69 8.59 7.00
C LYS A 233 -16.93 9.30 6.46
N ARG A 234 -18.12 8.83 6.89
CA ARG A 234 -19.42 9.38 6.43
C ARG A 234 -19.56 10.89 6.63
N ARG A 235 -19.05 11.42 7.75
CA ARG A 235 -19.15 12.83 8.16
C ARG A 235 -18.54 13.82 7.14
N ASP A 236 -17.60 13.36 6.31
CA ASP A 236 -16.86 14.24 5.38
C ASP A 236 -17.48 14.32 3.98
N HIS A 237 -18.67 13.72 3.77
CA HIS A 237 -19.36 13.69 2.47
C HIS A 237 -19.64 15.09 1.90
N GLY A 238 -20.21 16.00 2.70
CA GLY A 238 -20.62 17.32 2.22
C GLY A 238 -19.45 18.19 1.76
N SER A 239 -18.31 18.11 2.45
CA SER A 239 -17.10 18.87 2.10
C SER A 239 -16.51 18.41 0.76
N ARG A 240 -16.38 17.09 0.54
CA ARG A 240 -15.87 16.58 -0.74
C ARG A 240 -16.83 16.90 -1.88
N SER A 241 -18.12 16.65 -1.74
CA SER A 241 -19.06 16.88 -2.85
C SER A 241 -19.02 18.34 -3.32
N SER A 242 -18.92 19.30 -2.38
CA SER A 242 -18.73 20.71 -2.71
C SER A 242 -17.41 20.98 -3.44
N LEU A 243 -16.30 20.40 -2.96
CA LEU A 243 -14.97 20.64 -3.53
C LEU A 243 -14.79 19.97 -4.90
N VAL A 244 -15.22 18.72 -5.05
CA VAL A 244 -15.21 17.99 -6.32
C VAL A 244 -16.11 18.68 -7.33
N ASN A 245 -17.31 19.12 -6.95
CA ASN A 245 -18.15 19.89 -7.87
C ASN A 245 -17.43 21.15 -8.33
N LYS A 246 -16.82 21.93 -7.42
CA LYS A 246 -16.06 23.14 -7.78
C LYS A 246 -14.84 22.86 -8.68
N LEU A 247 -14.20 21.71 -8.54
CA LEU A 247 -13.05 21.32 -9.37
C LEU A 247 -13.46 20.77 -10.73
N CYS A 248 -14.56 20.01 -10.77
CA CYS A 248 -15.08 19.40 -11.98
C CYS A 248 -15.98 20.33 -12.78
N THR A 249 -16.31 21.53 -12.29
CA THR A 249 -17.11 22.51 -13.02
C THR A 249 -16.34 23.80 -13.26
N ASN A 250 -16.52 24.41 -14.42
CA ASN A 250 -15.98 25.73 -14.74
C ASN A 250 -16.64 26.82 -13.86
N LYS A 251 -16.22 28.08 -14.03
CA LYS A 251 -16.77 29.24 -13.29
C LYS A 251 -18.29 29.45 -13.47
N GLU A 252 -18.90 28.79 -14.45
CA GLU A 252 -20.33 28.86 -14.77
C GLU A 252 -21.11 27.63 -14.27
N GLY A 253 -20.45 26.70 -13.55
CA GLY A 253 -21.07 25.49 -13.02
C GLY A 253 -21.22 24.35 -14.04
N LYS A 254 -20.61 24.45 -15.23
CA LYS A 254 -20.64 23.42 -16.27
C LYS A 254 -19.47 22.45 -16.11
N LEU A 255 -19.73 21.13 -16.23
CA LEU A 255 -18.70 20.10 -16.10
C LEU A 255 -17.54 20.33 -17.09
N ILE A 256 -16.31 20.21 -16.60
CA ILE A 256 -15.08 20.31 -17.39
C ILE A 256 -14.68 18.87 -17.77
N GLY A 257 -14.81 18.54 -19.07
CA GLY A 257 -14.37 17.24 -19.61
C GLY A 257 -15.29 16.06 -19.28
N MET A 258 -16.36 15.92 -20.05
CA MET A 258 -16.87 14.63 -20.52
C MET A 258 -16.87 14.68 -22.04
#